data_AF-A0A817FQN9-F1
#
_entry.id   AF-A0A817FQN9-F1
#
_cell.length_a   1.000
_cell.length_b   1.000
_cell.length_c   1.000
_cell.angle_alpha   90.00
_cell.angle_beta   90.00
_cell.angle_gamma   90.00
#
_symmetry.space_group_name_H-M   'P 1'
#
loop_
_entity.id
_entity.type
_entity.pdbx_description
1 polymer ?
#
loop_
_entity_poly.entity_id
_entity_poly.type
_entity_poly.pdbx_seq_one_letter_code
_entity_poly.pdbx_strand_id
1 'polypeptide(L)'
;MKNPLYNVDAIAMAAYRDPELAQNNMLENKFAINTHRKIENIFAIAYHHKHDYLVLSALGCGAFKTPPEHIALLFKSIIYQYAGFFKNIYFAIVDDHNAGKQFNPDGNFLPFKKILDDLTVQPPTTIRVNGVSGPNRILNQTADDKLTLSDVCISYLSSCPHGSKCRELKNSQHNNNFLHPPMCLYQSATSSCDQMNDEVHILTFIHNIKCKYGGQCNDTDPNHISEYDHPVYCENKGKCQNIHAQHSLDYRHLQLCEDGLDCSKYFKREDDHCNFYRHCKSICLYDNCCVQFHDKKHFENTIHSFRIPCSFTPYNCSINVEYIQNGNISKILPEVENHCLKYLLVCSSGRQCKNKEEGHFETSLHIARKPCSASDKCSQFTDEEHLESFSHPNIRDIRLFCREPRFEC
;
A
#
# COMPACT_ATOMS: atom_id res chain seq x y z
N MET A 1 -10.20 3.73 57.78
CA MET A 1 -10.14 5.10 57.23
C MET A 1 -10.80 6.05 58.22
N LYS A 2 -10.16 7.19 58.57
CA LYS A 2 -10.71 8.15 59.55
C LYS A 2 -11.83 9.03 58.97
N ASN A 3 -11.92 9.16 57.65
CA ASN A 3 -13.03 9.76 56.91
C ASN A 3 -13.40 8.83 55.75
N PRO A 4 -14.67 8.45 55.55
CA PRO A 4 -15.08 7.63 54.42
C PRO A 4 -15.01 8.41 53.09
N LEU A 5 -14.73 7.71 52.00
CA LEU A 5 -14.89 8.23 50.65
C LEU A 5 -16.40 8.26 50.33
N TYR A 6 -16.89 9.41 49.88
CA TYR A 6 -18.28 9.58 49.42
C TYR A 6 -18.32 9.73 47.90
N ASN A 7 -19.45 9.39 47.29
CA ASN A 7 -19.71 9.56 45.85
C ASN A 7 -18.71 8.85 44.93
N VAL A 8 -18.38 7.60 45.28
CA VAL A 8 -17.58 6.72 44.45
C VAL A 8 -18.42 5.52 44.04
N ASP A 9 -18.37 5.17 42.76
CA ASP A 9 -18.94 3.93 42.24
C ASP A 9 -17.83 2.91 42.01
N ALA A 10 -18.15 1.63 42.18
CA ALA A 10 -17.20 0.54 42.11
C ALA A 10 -17.61 -0.48 41.04
N ILE A 11 -16.64 -0.83 40.18
CA ILE A 11 -16.78 -1.90 39.20
C ILE A 11 -15.98 -3.11 39.69
N ALA A 12 -16.66 -4.22 39.95
CA ALA A 12 -16.01 -5.47 40.32
C ALA A 12 -15.76 -6.34 39.08
N MET A 13 -14.49 -6.56 38.73
CA MET A 13 -14.10 -7.43 37.61
C MET A 13 -12.97 -8.37 38.05
N ALA A 14 -13.22 -9.68 37.99
CA ALA A 14 -12.22 -10.68 38.35
C ALA A 14 -11.21 -10.90 37.21
N ALA A 15 -9.92 -10.88 37.54
CA ALA A 15 -8.83 -11.31 36.65
C ALA A 15 -8.77 -12.84 36.55
N TYR A 16 -8.04 -13.36 35.56
CA TYR A 16 -7.73 -14.79 35.48
C TYR A 16 -6.68 -15.17 36.52
N ARG A 17 -6.86 -16.30 37.20
CA ARG A 17 -5.94 -16.82 38.20
C ARG A 17 -4.94 -17.75 37.55
N ASP A 18 -3.65 -17.49 37.75
CA ASP A 18 -2.53 -18.31 37.24
C ASP A 18 -2.68 -18.63 35.74
N PRO A 19 -2.88 -17.60 34.88
CA PRO A 19 -3.10 -17.83 33.46
C PRO A 19 -1.85 -18.41 32.79
N GLU A 20 -2.05 -19.18 31.73
CA GLU A 20 -0.96 -19.69 30.90
C GLU A 20 -0.20 -18.53 30.25
N LEU A 21 1.13 -18.63 30.29
CA LEU A 21 2.05 -17.62 29.75
C LEU A 21 2.79 -18.16 28.53
N ALA A 22 3.04 -17.28 27.57
CA ALA A 22 3.94 -17.51 26.45
C ALA A 22 5.42 -17.47 26.90
N GLN A 23 6.33 -17.90 26.02
CA GLN A 23 7.76 -18.00 26.31
C GLN A 23 8.42 -16.67 26.72
N ASN A 24 7.86 -15.54 26.28
CA ASN A 24 8.32 -14.19 26.61
C ASN A 24 7.68 -13.62 27.90
N ASN A 25 7.10 -14.46 28.76
CA ASN A 25 6.43 -14.06 30.00
C ASN A 25 5.19 -13.16 29.79
N MET A 26 4.62 -13.19 28.59
CA MET A 26 3.33 -12.56 28.27
C MET A 26 2.20 -13.56 28.48
N LEU A 27 0.96 -13.08 28.53
CA LEU A 27 -0.22 -13.96 28.56
C LEU A 27 -0.30 -14.70 27.22
N GLU A 28 -0.63 -15.99 27.24
CA GLU A 28 -0.99 -16.73 26.03
C GLU A 28 -2.18 -16.04 25.33
N ASN A 29 -2.27 -16.13 24.00
CA ASN A 29 -3.23 -15.41 23.17
C ASN A 29 -4.67 -15.49 23.69
N LYS A 30 -5.13 -16.67 24.09
CA LYS A 30 -6.49 -16.86 24.63
C LYS A 30 -6.71 -16.04 25.89
N PHE A 31 -5.74 -16.01 26.80
CA PHE A 31 -5.82 -15.24 28.04
C PHE A 31 -5.64 -13.74 27.79
N ALA A 32 -4.76 -13.35 26.87
CA ALA A 32 -4.57 -11.96 26.46
C ALA A 32 -5.87 -11.37 25.90
N ILE A 33 -6.49 -12.04 24.93
CA ILE A 33 -7.75 -11.61 24.31
C ILE A 33 -8.88 -11.49 25.34
N ASN A 34 -9.03 -12.50 26.22
CA ASN A 34 -10.11 -12.46 27.20
C ASN A 34 -9.86 -11.44 28.33
N THR A 35 -8.59 -11.21 28.70
CA THR A 35 -8.21 -10.18 29.67
C THR A 35 -8.44 -8.79 29.08
N HIS A 36 -8.10 -8.58 27.81
CA HIS A 36 -8.43 -7.36 27.07
C HIS A 36 -9.93 -7.06 27.16
N ARG A 37 -10.81 -8.02 26.85
CA ARG A 37 -12.27 -7.84 26.98
C ARG A 37 -12.73 -7.49 28.39
N LYS A 38 -12.10 -8.08 29.40
CA LYS A 38 -12.43 -7.75 30.80
C LYS A 38 -12.09 -6.31 31.13
N ILE A 39 -10.91 -5.84 30.71
CA ILE A 39 -10.49 -4.43 30.87
C ILE A 39 -11.43 -3.52 30.10
N GLU A 40 -11.74 -3.88 28.86
CA GLU A 40 -12.67 -3.15 28.00
C GLU A 40 -14.05 -2.99 28.60
N ASN A 41 -14.58 -4.04 29.23
CA ASN A 41 -15.87 -3.99 29.93
C ASN A 41 -15.84 -3.03 31.13
N ILE A 42 -14.70 -2.88 31.82
CA ILE A 42 -14.56 -1.88 32.90
C ILE A 42 -14.77 -0.48 32.32
N PHE A 43 -14.13 -0.18 31.18
CA PHE A 43 -14.26 1.12 30.50
C PHE A 43 -15.69 1.32 29.96
N ALA A 44 -16.27 0.30 29.31
CA ALA A 44 -17.62 0.37 28.77
C ALA A 44 -18.66 0.64 29.85
N ILE A 45 -18.61 -0.09 30.98
CA ILE A 45 -19.53 0.10 32.11
C ILE A 45 -19.35 1.49 32.71
N ALA A 46 -18.11 1.90 32.98
CA ALA A 46 -17.86 3.22 33.57
C ALA A 46 -18.42 4.35 32.71
N TYR A 47 -18.18 4.28 31.40
CA TYR A 47 -18.68 5.26 30.46
C TYR A 47 -20.22 5.22 30.33
N HIS A 48 -20.82 4.03 30.30
CA HIS A 48 -22.29 3.87 30.27
C HIS A 48 -22.95 4.54 31.48
N HIS A 49 -22.32 4.44 32.64
CA HIS A 49 -22.74 5.11 33.88
C HIS A 49 -22.31 6.59 33.97
N LYS A 50 -21.79 7.15 32.88
CA LYS A 50 -21.41 8.58 32.73
C LYS A 50 -20.26 9.01 33.65
N HIS A 51 -19.37 8.09 34.01
CA HIS A 51 -18.11 8.44 34.67
C HIS A 51 -17.11 8.99 33.67
N ASP A 52 -16.44 10.08 34.04
CA ASP A 52 -15.39 10.73 33.27
C ASP A 52 -13.99 10.58 33.91
N TYR A 53 -13.89 9.96 35.09
CA TYR A 53 -12.64 9.62 35.78
C TYR A 53 -12.61 8.13 36.15
N LEU A 54 -11.45 7.49 35.98
CA LEU A 54 -11.21 6.12 36.43
C LEU A 54 -10.06 6.07 37.42
N VAL A 55 -10.21 5.26 38.47
CA VAL A 55 -9.12 4.85 39.36
C VAL A 55 -9.00 3.33 39.27
N LEU A 56 -7.89 2.86 38.71
CA LEU A 56 -7.63 1.47 38.37
C LEU A 56 -6.42 0.94 39.13
N SER A 57 -6.21 -0.37 39.06
CA SER A 57 -5.10 -1.08 39.71
C SER A 57 -4.34 -1.95 38.70
N ALA A 58 -3.22 -2.54 39.13
CA ALA A 58 -2.53 -3.58 38.39
C ALA A 58 -3.36 -4.90 38.38
N LEU A 59 -4.38 -4.95 37.53
CA LEU A 59 -5.41 -6.00 37.49
C LEU A 59 -4.79 -7.40 37.44
N GLY A 60 -4.97 -8.17 38.51
CA GLY A 60 -4.48 -9.56 38.61
C GLY A 60 -2.99 -9.75 38.87
N CYS A 61 -2.20 -8.67 38.96
CA CYS A 61 -0.73 -8.74 38.99
C CYS A 61 -0.14 -9.20 40.34
N GLY A 62 -0.97 -9.31 41.38
CA GLY A 62 -0.60 -9.88 42.68
C GLY A 62 -0.86 -11.38 42.74
N ALA A 63 -1.77 -11.78 43.63
CA ALA A 63 -2.08 -13.20 43.91
C ALA A 63 -2.53 -14.03 42.70
N PHE A 64 -2.97 -13.38 41.63
CA PHE A 64 -3.45 -14.04 40.41
C PHE A 64 -2.36 -14.20 39.34
N LYS A 65 -1.16 -13.65 39.58
CA LYS A 65 0.06 -13.87 38.80
C LYS A 65 -0.07 -13.52 37.31
N THR A 66 -0.84 -12.47 36.98
CA THR A 66 -0.77 -11.92 35.62
C THR A 66 0.51 -11.10 35.45
N PRO A 67 1.17 -11.12 34.27
CA PRO A 67 2.40 -10.36 34.04
C PRO A 67 2.12 -8.84 33.99
N PRO A 68 2.71 -8.02 34.87
CA PRO A 68 2.37 -6.59 34.99
C PRO A 68 2.61 -5.79 33.71
N GLU A 69 3.72 -6.05 33.02
CA GLU A 69 4.06 -5.39 31.76
C GLU A 69 2.99 -5.63 30.69
N HIS A 70 2.54 -6.88 30.53
CA HIS A 70 1.49 -7.17 29.56
C HIS A 70 0.16 -6.52 29.93
N ILE A 71 -0.23 -6.56 31.20
CA ILE A 71 -1.49 -5.92 31.65
C ILE A 71 -1.44 -4.42 31.38
N ALA A 72 -0.32 -3.75 31.63
CA ALA A 72 -0.14 -2.33 31.31
C ALA A 72 -0.28 -2.06 29.80
N LEU A 73 0.28 -2.92 28.94
CA LEU A 73 0.10 -2.81 27.49
C LEU A 73 -1.37 -3.02 27.06
N LEU A 74 -2.09 -3.98 27.66
CA LEU A 74 -3.52 -4.17 27.40
C LEU A 74 -4.37 -2.97 27.87
N PHE A 75 -4.01 -2.33 28.98
CA PHE A 75 -4.65 -1.07 29.37
C PHE A 75 -4.34 0.04 28.35
N LYS A 76 -3.08 0.15 27.89
CA LYS A 76 -2.67 1.14 26.88
C LYS A 76 -3.52 1.01 25.61
N SER A 77 -3.73 -0.20 25.10
CA SER A 77 -4.55 -0.42 23.90
C SER A 77 -6.01 0.03 24.10
N ILE A 78 -6.60 -0.28 25.26
CA ILE A 78 -7.96 0.16 25.61
C ILE A 78 -8.03 1.68 25.79
N ILE A 79 -7.02 2.31 26.36
CA ILE A 79 -6.95 3.77 26.50
C ILE A 79 -6.98 4.45 25.12
N TYR A 80 -6.23 3.93 24.14
CA TYR A 80 -6.29 4.42 22.76
C TYR A 80 -7.67 4.22 22.14
N GLN A 81 -8.33 3.08 22.40
CA GLN A 81 -9.67 2.80 21.90
C GLN A 81 -10.73 3.75 22.49
N TYR A 82 -10.57 4.14 23.75
CA TYR A 82 -11.46 5.07 24.46
C TYR A 82 -10.91 6.50 24.51
N ALA A 83 -10.07 6.88 23.54
CA ALA A 83 -9.50 8.22 23.48
C ALA A 83 -10.61 9.29 23.42
N GLY A 84 -10.59 10.22 24.39
CA GLY A 84 -11.60 11.28 24.53
C GLY A 84 -12.85 10.91 25.37
N PHE A 85 -12.98 9.66 25.84
CA PHE A 85 -14.14 9.23 26.64
C PHE A 85 -14.00 9.56 28.13
N PHE A 86 -12.76 9.61 28.63
CA PHE A 86 -12.44 9.91 30.02
C PHE A 86 -11.51 11.12 30.08
N LYS A 87 -11.70 11.98 31.08
CA LYS A 87 -10.83 13.14 31.35
C LYS A 87 -9.48 12.68 31.90
N ASN A 88 -9.50 11.76 32.87
CA ASN A 88 -8.28 11.21 33.49
C ASN A 88 -8.47 9.75 33.90
N ILE A 89 -7.39 8.98 33.79
CA ILE A 89 -7.32 7.59 34.23
C ILE A 89 -6.11 7.48 35.15
N TYR A 90 -6.33 7.09 36.40
CA TYR A 90 -5.30 6.93 37.41
C TYR A 90 -5.04 5.45 37.68
N PHE A 91 -3.77 5.04 37.68
CA PHE A 91 -3.37 3.71 38.14
C PHE A 91 -2.81 3.79 39.57
N ALA A 92 -3.64 3.48 40.56
CA ALA A 92 -3.26 3.45 41.97
C ALA A 92 -2.60 2.10 42.31
N ILE A 93 -1.28 2.02 42.09
CA ILE A 93 -0.51 0.77 42.24
C ILE A 93 0.29 0.83 43.53
N VAL A 94 0.09 -0.18 44.38
CA VAL A 94 0.88 -0.41 45.58
C VAL A 94 1.66 -1.69 45.38
N ASP A 95 2.99 -1.57 45.41
CA ASP A 95 3.86 -2.74 45.46
C ASP A 95 3.80 -3.32 46.87
N ASP A 96 3.33 -4.57 46.94
CA ASP A 96 3.24 -5.31 48.19
C ASP A 96 4.43 -6.28 48.32
N HIS A 97 4.34 -7.17 49.30
CA HIS A 97 5.33 -8.23 49.55
C HIS A 97 5.54 -9.22 48.38
N ASN A 98 4.81 -9.11 47.27
CA ASN A 98 5.04 -9.87 46.04
C ASN A 98 5.94 -9.16 45.02
N ALA A 99 6.23 -7.87 45.22
CA ALA A 99 7.19 -7.13 44.40
C ALA A 99 8.64 -7.54 44.70
N GLY A 100 9.51 -7.48 43.69
CA GLY A 100 10.94 -7.82 43.81
C GLY A 100 11.24 -9.33 43.90
N LYS A 101 10.28 -10.19 43.56
CA LYS A 101 10.46 -11.66 43.56
C LYS A 101 10.81 -12.18 42.17
N GLN A 102 11.25 -13.44 42.07
CA GLN A 102 11.67 -14.07 40.81
C GLN A 102 10.62 -13.94 39.68
N PHE A 103 9.33 -14.00 40.00
CA PHE A 103 8.22 -13.87 39.05
C PHE A 103 7.69 -12.44 38.89
N ASN A 104 8.18 -11.48 39.69
CA ASN A 104 7.79 -10.07 39.67
C ASN A 104 8.99 -9.16 40.06
N PRO A 105 10.09 -9.19 39.29
CA PRO A 105 11.36 -8.58 39.71
C PRO A 105 11.28 -7.05 39.78
N ASP A 106 10.52 -6.43 38.88
CA ASP A 106 10.36 -4.98 38.80
C ASP A 106 9.18 -4.45 39.63
N GLY A 107 8.46 -5.34 40.33
CA GLY A 107 7.19 -5.01 40.95
C GLY A 107 6.11 -4.68 39.92
N ASN A 108 4.95 -4.26 40.43
CA ASN A 108 3.82 -3.86 39.58
C ASN A 108 3.93 -2.40 39.14
N PHE A 109 4.55 -1.55 39.97
CA PHE A 109 4.60 -0.11 39.72
C PHE A 109 5.48 0.24 38.51
N LEU A 110 6.70 -0.29 38.42
CA LEU A 110 7.65 0.12 37.37
C LEU A 110 7.15 -0.17 35.94
N PRO A 111 6.59 -1.36 35.63
CA PRO A 111 6.08 -1.63 34.28
C PRO A 111 4.93 -0.71 33.88
N PHE A 112 3.97 -0.46 34.78
CA PHE A 112 2.87 0.46 34.53
C PHE A 112 3.36 1.89 34.35
N LYS A 113 4.28 2.33 35.20
CA LYS A 113 4.89 3.66 35.07
C LYS A 113 5.55 3.83 33.70
N LYS A 114 6.38 2.87 33.29
CA LYS A 114 7.10 2.93 32.02
C LYS A 114 6.15 3.04 30.80
N ILE A 115 4.99 2.39 30.86
CA ILE A 115 4.07 2.25 29.73
C ILE A 115 2.99 3.34 29.69
N LEU A 116 2.51 3.77 30.86
CA LEU A 116 1.27 4.56 31.00
C LEU A 116 1.45 5.91 31.70
N ASP A 117 2.57 6.16 32.38
CA ASP A 117 2.80 7.45 33.06
C ASP A 117 2.87 8.57 32.02
N ASP A 118 2.19 9.68 32.31
CA ASP A 118 2.02 10.84 31.41
C ASP A 118 1.47 10.53 30.00
N LEU A 119 0.87 9.35 29.78
CA LEU A 119 0.25 9.00 28.50
C LEU A 119 -0.97 9.88 28.22
N THR A 120 -0.88 10.71 27.19
CA THR A 120 -2.00 11.52 26.68
C THR A 120 -2.42 11.00 25.31
N VAL A 121 -3.70 10.67 25.16
CA VAL A 121 -4.30 10.24 23.89
C VAL A 121 -5.33 11.27 23.42
N GLN A 122 -5.34 11.57 22.13
CA GLN A 122 -6.31 12.48 21.52
C GLN A 122 -7.40 11.69 20.79
N PRO A 123 -8.67 12.13 20.84
CA PRO A 123 -9.72 11.49 20.06
C PRO A 123 -9.39 11.59 18.56
N PRO A 124 -9.77 10.57 17.76
CA PRO A 124 -9.53 10.59 16.32
C PRO A 124 -10.27 11.76 15.65
N THR A 125 -9.60 12.46 14.75
CA THR A 125 -10.17 13.59 13.97
C THR A 125 -11.14 13.14 12.88
N THR A 126 -11.10 11.86 12.51
CA THR A 126 -11.91 11.24 11.45
C THR A 126 -12.28 9.83 11.86
N ILE A 127 -13.57 9.53 11.97
CA ILE A 127 -14.08 8.19 12.34
C ILE A 127 -14.68 7.54 11.09
N ARG A 128 -14.25 6.32 10.76
CA ARG A 128 -14.82 5.59 9.62
C ARG A 128 -16.22 5.10 9.93
N VAL A 129 -17.16 5.45 9.04
CA VAL A 129 -18.51 4.89 9.01
C VAL A 129 -18.42 3.37 8.78
N ASN A 130 -19.23 2.59 9.49
CA ASN A 130 -19.31 1.12 9.43
C ASN A 130 -18.10 0.35 10.00
N GLY A 131 -17.35 0.93 10.94
CA GLY A 131 -16.34 0.20 11.73
C GLY A 131 -16.92 -0.43 13.00
N VAL A 132 -16.60 -1.71 13.28
CA VAL A 132 -16.80 -2.32 14.59
C VAL A 132 -15.57 -1.99 15.44
N SER A 133 -15.74 -1.53 16.68
CA SER A 133 -14.62 -1.22 17.57
C SER A 133 -14.92 -1.63 19.00
N GLY A 134 -14.46 -2.82 19.38
CA GLY A 134 -14.62 -3.37 20.74
C GLY A 134 -15.93 -4.14 20.98
N PRO A 135 -16.46 -4.22 22.23
CA PRO A 135 -17.78 -4.78 22.51
C PRO A 135 -18.87 -3.88 21.93
N ASN A 136 -18.49 -2.71 21.44
CA ASN A 136 -19.35 -1.66 20.96
C ASN A 136 -19.41 -1.69 19.42
N ARG A 137 -20.59 -1.99 18.89
CA ARG A 137 -20.92 -1.83 17.47
C ARG A 137 -21.39 -0.39 17.28
N ILE A 138 -20.69 0.39 16.46
CA ILE A 138 -21.22 1.67 15.97
C ILE A 138 -22.27 1.32 14.91
N LEU A 139 -23.54 1.55 15.20
CA LEU A 139 -24.65 0.94 14.45
C LEU A 139 -25.12 1.75 13.22
N ASN A 140 -24.98 3.09 13.18
CA ASN A 140 -25.14 3.95 11.98
C ASN A 140 -25.05 5.45 12.35
N GLN A 141 -24.86 6.32 11.35
CA GLN A 141 -24.87 7.80 11.48
C GLN A 141 -26.26 8.34 11.83
N THR A 142 -26.36 9.32 12.75
CA THR A 142 -27.40 10.35 12.69
C THR A 142 -27.05 11.39 11.62
N ALA A 143 -28.06 12.02 11.01
CA ALA A 143 -27.99 12.89 9.84
C ALA A 143 -27.01 14.10 9.90
N ASP A 144 -26.40 14.39 11.05
CA ASP A 144 -25.57 15.58 11.29
C ASP A 144 -24.06 15.29 11.42
N ASP A 145 -23.56 14.14 10.94
CA ASP A 145 -22.14 13.73 10.94
C ASP A 145 -21.43 13.72 12.32
N LYS A 146 -22.21 13.82 13.41
CA LYS A 146 -21.71 13.75 14.79
C LYS A 146 -22.15 12.43 15.42
N LEU A 147 -21.18 11.64 15.88
CA LEU A 147 -21.45 10.46 16.71
C LEU A 147 -22.03 10.91 18.05
N THR A 148 -23.15 10.30 18.40
CA THR A 148 -23.78 10.43 19.71
C THR A 148 -23.66 9.12 20.47
N LEU A 149 -23.75 9.21 21.79
CA LEU A 149 -23.77 8.08 22.72
C LEU A 149 -24.82 7.00 22.37
N SER A 150 -25.92 7.39 21.72
CA SER A 150 -26.97 6.48 21.24
C SER A 150 -26.58 5.62 20.03
N ASP A 151 -25.47 5.94 19.36
CA ASP A 151 -25.03 5.24 18.15
C ASP A 151 -24.14 4.02 18.47
N VAL A 152 -23.92 3.75 19.76
CA VAL A 152 -23.02 2.71 20.29
C VAL A 152 -23.84 1.65 21.03
N CYS A 153 -23.74 0.39 20.61
CA CYS A 153 -24.43 -0.74 21.26
C CYS A 153 -23.44 -1.81 21.74
N ILE A 154 -23.61 -2.26 22.99
CA ILE A 154 -22.92 -3.44 23.51
C ILE A 154 -23.47 -4.68 22.78
N SER A 155 -22.62 -5.34 22.02
CA SER A 155 -22.94 -6.54 21.24
C SER A 155 -22.59 -7.82 22.01
N TYR A 156 -23.48 -8.80 21.92
CA TYR A 156 -23.35 -10.11 22.60
C TYR A 156 -22.80 -11.21 21.70
N LEU A 157 -22.30 -10.86 20.50
CA LEU A 157 -21.73 -11.84 19.58
C LEU A 157 -20.44 -12.45 20.16
N SER A 158 -20.23 -13.73 19.87
CA SER A 158 -18.96 -14.40 20.14
C SER A 158 -17.83 -13.70 19.38
N SER A 159 -16.63 -13.56 19.93
CA SER A 159 -15.56 -12.98 19.13
C SER A 159 -15.03 -13.93 18.07
N CYS A 160 -14.52 -13.33 17.00
CA CYS A 160 -13.86 -14.03 15.92
C CYS A 160 -12.70 -14.87 16.47
N PRO A 161 -12.61 -16.17 16.11
CA PRO A 161 -11.50 -17.02 16.53
C PRO A 161 -10.14 -16.56 15.98
N HIS A 162 -10.15 -15.74 14.92
CA HIS A 162 -8.94 -15.20 14.29
C HIS A 162 -8.53 -13.81 14.82
N GLY A 163 -9.35 -13.16 15.66
CA GLY A 163 -9.00 -11.87 16.29
C GLY A 163 -8.58 -10.78 15.28
N SER A 164 -7.46 -10.09 15.56
CA SER A 164 -6.92 -9.03 14.69
C SER A 164 -6.37 -9.56 13.37
N LYS A 165 -6.15 -10.87 13.25
CA LYS A 165 -5.65 -11.55 12.07
C LYS A 165 -6.77 -12.13 11.20
N CYS A 166 -8.03 -11.78 11.49
CA CYS A 166 -9.16 -12.24 10.70
C CYS A 166 -9.06 -11.74 9.25
N ARG A 167 -9.15 -12.67 8.30
CA ARG A 167 -9.16 -12.37 6.84
C ARG A 167 -10.57 -12.25 6.28
N GLU A 168 -11.60 -12.56 7.07
CA GLU A 168 -13.01 -12.57 6.66
C GLU A 168 -13.72 -11.25 6.95
N LEU A 169 -12.99 -10.15 7.16
CA LEU A 169 -13.54 -8.84 7.51
C LEU A 169 -14.44 -8.21 6.44
N LYS A 170 -14.40 -8.72 5.21
CA LYS A 170 -15.27 -8.31 4.09
C LYS A 170 -16.46 -9.25 3.90
N ASN A 171 -16.53 -10.36 4.64
CA ASN A 171 -17.60 -11.33 4.58
C ASN A 171 -18.75 -10.90 5.51
N SER A 172 -19.88 -10.47 4.93
CA SER A 172 -21.04 -9.99 5.67
C SER A 172 -21.64 -11.05 6.60
N GLN A 173 -21.65 -12.32 6.20
CA GLN A 173 -22.16 -13.42 7.03
C GLN A 173 -21.25 -13.66 8.23
N HIS A 174 -19.92 -13.62 8.04
CA HIS A 174 -18.96 -13.73 9.14
C HIS A 174 -19.09 -12.56 10.13
N ASN A 175 -19.09 -11.33 9.63
CA ASN A 175 -19.18 -10.11 10.45
C ASN A 175 -20.51 -9.96 11.21
N ASN A 176 -21.56 -10.66 10.79
CA ASN A 176 -22.83 -10.70 11.51
C ASN A 176 -22.85 -11.73 12.65
N ASN A 177 -21.93 -12.69 12.63
CA ASN A 177 -21.87 -13.77 13.61
C ASN A 177 -20.75 -13.60 14.63
N PHE A 178 -19.73 -12.78 14.34
CA PHE A 178 -18.56 -12.62 15.18
C PHE A 178 -18.20 -11.17 15.49
N LEU A 179 -17.69 -10.91 16.70
CA LEU A 179 -17.04 -9.65 17.07
C LEU A 179 -15.59 -9.63 16.62
N HIS A 180 -15.18 -8.52 16.03
CA HIS A 180 -13.81 -8.26 15.64
C HIS A 180 -13.20 -7.18 16.52
N PRO A 181 -11.88 -7.23 16.75
CA PRO A 181 -11.18 -6.12 17.37
C PRO A 181 -11.31 -4.83 16.53
N PRO A 182 -11.16 -3.64 17.14
CA PRO A 182 -11.21 -2.38 16.42
C PRO A 182 -10.21 -2.28 15.25
N MET A 183 -10.59 -1.56 14.21
CA MET A 183 -9.62 -1.10 13.20
C MET A 183 -8.63 -0.13 13.84
N CYS A 184 -7.36 -0.18 13.42
CA CYS A 184 -6.34 0.77 13.85
C CYS A 184 -6.73 2.20 13.50
N LEU A 185 -6.87 3.06 14.52
CA LEU A 185 -7.24 4.46 14.37
C LEU A 185 -6.21 5.24 13.54
N TYR A 186 -4.91 4.99 13.75
CA TYR A 186 -3.84 5.64 12.98
C TYR A 186 -3.94 5.33 11.49
N GLN A 187 -4.14 4.06 11.14
CA GLN A 187 -4.30 3.69 9.73
C GLN A 187 -5.57 4.28 9.10
N SER A 188 -6.64 4.43 9.89
CA SER A 188 -7.88 5.04 9.42
C SER A 188 -7.71 6.52 9.04
N ALA A 189 -6.77 7.22 9.69
CA ALA A 189 -6.48 8.64 9.50
C ALA A 189 -5.33 8.92 8.51
N THR A 190 -4.23 8.16 8.55
CA THR A 190 -2.96 8.52 7.87
C THR A 190 -2.47 7.52 6.83
N SER A 191 -3.29 6.55 6.39
CA SER A 191 -2.93 5.47 5.43
C SER A 191 -1.80 4.51 5.87
N SER A 192 -1.02 4.89 6.88
CA SER A 192 -0.01 4.09 7.56
C SER A 192 -0.20 4.19 9.08
N CYS A 193 0.29 3.19 9.81
CA CYS A 193 0.37 3.17 11.27
C CYS A 193 1.85 3.12 11.68
N ASP A 194 2.25 3.99 12.60
CA ASP A 194 3.59 4.08 13.18
C ASP A 194 3.83 3.08 14.32
N GLN A 195 2.77 2.47 14.84
CA GLN A 195 2.79 1.47 15.93
C GLN A 195 2.85 0.01 15.44
N MET A 196 3.26 -0.23 14.19
CA MET A 196 3.34 -1.58 13.60
C MET A 196 4.36 -2.50 14.29
N ASN A 197 5.24 -1.96 15.14
CA ASN A 197 6.21 -2.72 15.94
C ASN A 197 5.76 -2.97 17.39
N ASP A 198 4.62 -2.40 17.83
CA ASP A 198 4.07 -2.65 19.17
C ASP A 198 3.25 -3.96 19.12
N GLU A 199 3.74 -5.01 19.79
CA GLU A 199 3.16 -6.35 19.73
C GLU A 199 1.70 -6.38 20.19
N VAL A 200 1.34 -5.60 21.20
CA VAL A 200 -0.03 -5.56 21.70
C VAL A 200 -0.91 -4.77 20.75
N HIS A 201 -0.41 -3.68 20.18
CA HIS A 201 -1.12 -2.92 19.15
C HIS A 201 -1.49 -3.79 17.94
N ILE A 202 -0.54 -4.52 17.36
CA ILE A 202 -0.81 -5.37 16.19
C ILE A 202 -1.72 -6.57 16.48
N LEU A 203 -1.75 -7.04 17.73
CA LEU A 203 -2.66 -8.10 18.18
C LEU A 203 -4.05 -7.58 18.54
N THR A 204 -4.16 -6.30 18.88
CA THR A 204 -5.41 -5.69 19.34
C THR A 204 -6.15 -4.97 18.21
N PHE A 205 -5.42 -4.40 17.27
CA PHE A 205 -6.02 -3.60 16.20
C PHE A 205 -5.87 -4.28 14.85
N ILE A 206 -6.96 -4.27 14.09
CA ILE A 206 -6.93 -4.73 12.71
C ILE A 206 -6.24 -3.67 11.86
N HIS A 207 -5.32 -4.14 11.02
CA HIS A 207 -4.66 -3.33 10.01
C HIS A 207 -4.99 -3.89 8.62
N ASN A 208 -5.44 -3.02 7.72
CA ASN A 208 -5.62 -3.38 6.32
C ASN A 208 -4.26 -3.35 5.63
N ILE A 209 -3.76 -4.49 5.16
CA ILE A 209 -2.50 -4.53 4.45
C ILE A 209 -2.76 -4.07 3.01
N LYS A 210 -2.20 -2.94 2.59
CA LYS A 210 -2.37 -2.48 1.20
C LYS A 210 -1.65 -3.43 0.25
N CYS A 211 -2.33 -3.81 -0.83
CA CYS A 211 -1.69 -4.59 -1.89
C CYS A 211 -0.52 -3.80 -2.49
N LYS A 212 0.67 -4.41 -2.57
CA LYS A 212 1.86 -3.77 -3.15
C LYS A 212 1.68 -3.32 -4.61
N TYR A 213 0.74 -3.95 -5.33
CA TYR A 213 0.42 -3.62 -6.72
C TYR A 213 -0.74 -2.63 -6.85
N GLY A 214 -1.41 -2.25 -5.75
CA GLY A 214 -2.52 -1.28 -5.76
C GLY A 214 -3.62 -1.64 -6.77
N GLY A 215 -4.00 -0.65 -7.59
CA GLY A 215 -4.97 -0.80 -8.67
C GLY A 215 -4.54 -1.74 -9.80
N GLN A 216 -3.22 -1.95 -9.97
CA GLN A 216 -2.64 -2.82 -11.01
C GLN A 216 -2.61 -4.30 -10.60
N CYS A 217 -3.15 -4.64 -9.42
CA CYS A 217 -3.21 -6.01 -8.95
C CYS A 217 -4.15 -6.86 -9.82
N ASN A 218 -3.56 -7.79 -10.57
CA ASN A 218 -4.28 -8.80 -11.36
C ASN A 218 -4.49 -10.14 -10.62
N ASP A 219 -4.08 -10.22 -9.35
CA ASP A 219 -4.28 -11.43 -8.55
C ASP A 219 -5.76 -11.66 -8.27
N THR A 220 -6.21 -12.89 -8.53
CA THR A 220 -7.58 -13.35 -8.36
C THR A 220 -7.72 -14.42 -7.27
N ASP A 221 -6.61 -14.80 -6.61
CA ASP A 221 -6.63 -15.75 -5.50
C ASP A 221 -7.48 -15.19 -4.34
N PRO A 222 -8.50 -15.95 -3.87
CA PRO A 222 -9.32 -15.53 -2.75
C PRO A 222 -8.52 -15.24 -1.47
N ASN A 223 -7.39 -15.93 -1.24
CA ASN A 223 -6.57 -15.66 -0.06
C ASN A 223 -5.86 -14.31 -0.18
N HIS A 224 -5.35 -13.96 -1.36
CA HIS A 224 -4.79 -12.63 -1.61
C HIS A 224 -5.84 -11.52 -1.48
N ILE A 225 -7.02 -11.68 -2.07
CA ILE A 225 -8.09 -10.66 -2.03
C ILE A 225 -8.60 -10.43 -0.60
N SER A 226 -8.60 -11.48 0.23
CA SER A 226 -8.99 -11.39 1.64
C SER A 226 -7.89 -10.81 2.53
N GLU A 227 -6.62 -11.07 2.21
CA GLU A 227 -5.47 -10.58 2.97
C GLU A 227 -5.11 -9.12 2.67
N TYR A 228 -5.33 -8.66 1.43
CA TYR A 228 -4.93 -7.33 1.01
C TYR A 228 -6.11 -6.41 0.66
N ASP A 229 -5.92 -5.14 0.97
CA ASP A 229 -6.77 -4.05 0.53
C ASP A 229 -6.35 -3.57 -0.86
N HIS A 230 -7.32 -3.52 -1.75
CA HIS A 230 -7.16 -2.90 -3.07
C HIS A 230 -7.96 -1.60 -3.15
N PRO A 231 -7.57 -0.70 -4.05
CA PRO A 231 -8.41 0.42 -4.41
C PRO A 231 -9.75 -0.04 -5.01
N VAL A 232 -10.71 0.86 -5.02
CA VAL A 232 -12.00 0.61 -5.67
C VAL A 232 -11.83 0.43 -7.17
N TYR A 233 -12.76 -0.27 -7.80
CA TYR A 233 -12.82 -0.33 -9.26
C TYR A 233 -13.12 1.06 -9.82
N CYS A 234 -12.48 1.39 -10.95
CA CYS A 234 -12.77 2.59 -11.70
C CYS A 234 -14.26 2.64 -12.06
N GLU A 235 -14.91 3.78 -11.83
CA GLU A 235 -16.33 3.98 -12.14
C GLU A 235 -16.66 3.72 -13.62
N ASN A 236 -15.71 4.04 -14.50
CA ASN A 236 -15.84 3.83 -15.94
C ASN A 236 -15.66 2.37 -16.37
N LYS A 237 -15.25 1.46 -15.47
CA LYS A 237 -15.08 0.01 -15.71
C LYS A 237 -14.37 -0.29 -17.04
N GLY A 238 -14.99 -1.10 -17.91
CA GLY A 238 -14.45 -1.48 -19.23
C GLY A 238 -14.34 -0.34 -20.23
N LYS A 239 -15.02 0.79 -19.98
CA LYS A 239 -15.00 2.00 -20.82
C LYS A 239 -13.87 2.95 -20.45
N CYS A 240 -13.11 2.67 -19.39
CA CYS A 240 -12.03 3.55 -18.96
C CYS A 240 -10.91 3.60 -20.01
N GLN A 241 -10.63 4.78 -20.55
CA GLN A 241 -9.51 5.02 -21.46
C GLN A 241 -8.32 5.70 -20.78
N ASN A 242 -8.42 5.99 -19.47
CA ASN A 242 -7.35 6.64 -18.72
C ASN A 242 -6.21 5.66 -18.43
N ILE A 243 -5.06 5.94 -19.01
CA ILE A 243 -3.83 5.14 -18.96
C ILE A 243 -2.76 5.77 -18.06
N HIS A 244 -3.07 6.91 -17.43
CA HIS A 244 -2.11 7.64 -16.62
C HIS A 244 -1.62 6.75 -15.46
N ALA A 245 -0.31 6.74 -15.21
CA ALA A 245 0.31 5.86 -14.22
C ALA A 245 -0.35 5.99 -12.84
N GLN A 246 -0.60 7.22 -12.39
CA GLN A 246 -1.28 7.48 -11.13
C GLN A 246 -2.71 6.92 -11.10
N HIS A 247 -3.48 7.07 -12.18
CA HIS A 247 -4.84 6.54 -12.26
C HIS A 247 -4.87 5.01 -12.16
N SER A 248 -3.91 4.33 -12.79
CA SER A 248 -3.77 2.87 -12.74
C SER A 248 -3.34 2.37 -11.37
N LEU A 249 -2.69 3.20 -10.55
CA LEU A 249 -2.36 2.87 -9.16
C LEU A 249 -3.57 3.09 -8.23
N ASP A 250 -4.32 4.17 -8.46
CA ASP A 250 -5.43 4.60 -7.60
C ASP A 250 -6.73 3.83 -7.82
N TYR A 251 -6.88 3.16 -8.96
CA TYR A 251 -8.11 2.43 -9.32
C TYR A 251 -7.83 1.07 -9.91
N ARG A 252 -8.66 0.09 -9.56
CA ARG A 252 -8.65 -1.20 -10.26
C ARG A 252 -9.39 -1.12 -11.59
N HIS A 253 -8.90 -1.87 -12.56
CA HIS A 253 -9.56 -2.03 -13.87
C HIS A 253 -9.89 -3.49 -14.16
N LEU A 254 -10.80 -3.68 -15.11
CA LEU A 254 -11.02 -4.98 -15.75
C LEU A 254 -9.80 -5.34 -16.59
N GLN A 255 -9.62 -6.64 -16.86
CA GLN A 255 -8.54 -7.11 -17.73
C GLN A 255 -8.65 -6.50 -19.12
N LEU A 256 -7.52 -6.25 -19.77
CA LEU A 256 -7.49 -5.79 -21.15
C LEU A 256 -7.99 -6.91 -22.06
N CYS A 257 -8.83 -6.55 -23.04
CA CYS A 257 -9.24 -7.48 -24.08
C CYS A 257 -8.04 -7.86 -24.97
N GLU A 258 -7.86 -9.14 -25.28
CA GLU A 258 -6.80 -9.61 -26.19
C GLU A 258 -6.91 -8.99 -27.58
N ASP A 259 -8.13 -8.81 -28.09
CA ASP A 259 -8.39 -8.15 -29.38
C ASP A 259 -8.23 -6.62 -29.31
N GLY A 260 -7.97 -6.06 -28.12
CA GLY A 260 -7.75 -4.64 -27.90
C GLY A 260 -8.87 -3.77 -28.47
N LEU A 261 -8.50 -2.66 -29.11
CA LEU A 261 -9.45 -1.72 -29.72
C LEU A 261 -10.17 -2.27 -30.96
N ASP A 262 -9.68 -3.36 -31.55
CA ASP A 262 -10.25 -3.99 -32.75
C ASP A 262 -11.31 -5.07 -32.42
N CYS A 263 -11.64 -5.24 -31.14
CA CYS A 263 -12.54 -6.29 -30.69
C CYS A 263 -13.94 -6.17 -31.31
N SER A 264 -14.33 -7.15 -32.12
CA SER A 264 -15.65 -7.19 -32.77
C SER A 264 -16.82 -7.18 -31.78
N LYS A 265 -16.67 -7.84 -30.63
CA LYS A 265 -17.69 -7.89 -29.56
C LYS A 265 -17.88 -6.53 -28.90
N TYR A 266 -16.81 -5.75 -28.78
CA TYR A 266 -16.87 -4.38 -28.28
C TYR A 266 -17.62 -3.46 -29.26
N PHE A 267 -17.33 -3.56 -30.56
CA PHE A 267 -18.06 -2.80 -31.58
C PHE A 267 -19.55 -3.15 -31.63
N LYS A 268 -19.90 -4.42 -31.42
CA LYS A 268 -21.28 -4.91 -31.34
C LYS A 268 -21.97 -4.56 -30.02
N ARG A 269 -21.25 -4.01 -29.03
CA ARG A 269 -21.75 -3.69 -27.68
C ARG A 269 -22.38 -4.90 -26.98
N GLU A 270 -21.70 -6.04 -27.07
CA GLU A 270 -22.11 -7.24 -26.33
C GLU A 270 -21.85 -7.01 -24.82
N ASP A 271 -22.91 -6.88 -24.04
CA ASP A 271 -22.84 -6.53 -22.61
C ASP A 271 -22.03 -7.55 -21.81
N ASP A 272 -22.21 -8.85 -22.07
CA ASP A 272 -21.45 -9.92 -21.42
C ASP A 272 -19.95 -9.71 -21.60
N HIS A 273 -19.49 -9.35 -22.80
CA HIS A 273 -18.06 -9.11 -23.05
C HIS A 273 -17.57 -7.79 -22.42
N CYS A 274 -18.32 -6.71 -22.61
CA CYS A 274 -17.92 -5.36 -22.17
C CYS A 274 -17.94 -5.20 -20.63
N ASN A 275 -18.61 -6.10 -19.92
CA ASN A 275 -18.62 -6.14 -18.46
C ASN A 275 -17.40 -6.84 -17.85
N PHE A 276 -16.68 -7.67 -18.60
CA PHE A 276 -15.50 -8.39 -18.12
C PHE A 276 -14.18 -7.84 -18.66
N TYR A 277 -14.21 -7.12 -19.79
CA TYR A 277 -13.00 -6.62 -20.44
C TYR A 277 -12.99 -5.11 -20.64
N ARG A 278 -11.77 -4.56 -20.59
CA ARG A 278 -11.45 -3.17 -20.87
C ARG A 278 -10.83 -3.04 -22.27
N HIS A 279 -11.29 -2.05 -23.02
CA HIS A 279 -10.84 -1.77 -24.38
C HIS A 279 -10.20 -0.39 -24.44
N CYS A 280 -8.91 -0.33 -24.12
CA CYS A 280 -8.11 0.90 -24.25
C CYS A 280 -6.78 0.58 -24.91
N LYS A 281 -6.07 1.62 -25.35
CA LYS A 281 -4.68 1.46 -25.80
C LYS A 281 -3.83 0.89 -24.67
N SER A 282 -2.94 -0.04 -25.00
CA SER A 282 -1.96 -0.60 -24.06
C SER A 282 -0.63 0.13 -24.21
N ILE A 283 0.16 0.21 -23.14
CA ILE A 283 1.52 0.74 -23.23
C ILE A 283 2.37 -0.27 -24.00
N CYS A 284 3.17 0.18 -24.96
CA CYS A 284 4.12 -0.67 -25.68
C CYS A 284 5.17 -1.22 -24.71
N LEU A 285 5.32 -2.55 -24.65
CA LEU A 285 6.30 -3.21 -23.76
C LEU A 285 7.76 -2.82 -24.04
N TYR A 286 8.05 -2.45 -25.27
CA TYR A 286 9.41 -2.09 -25.71
C TYR A 286 9.63 -0.58 -25.78
N ASP A 287 8.56 0.22 -25.74
CA ASP A 287 8.55 1.68 -25.86
C ASP A 287 9.62 2.17 -26.86
N ASN A 288 10.62 2.96 -26.45
CA ASN A 288 11.69 3.46 -27.33
C ASN A 288 12.52 2.41 -28.06
N CYS A 289 12.40 1.13 -27.72
CA CYS A 289 13.01 -0.01 -28.42
C CYS A 289 11.99 -0.74 -29.32
N CYS A 290 10.82 -0.18 -29.55
CA CYS A 290 9.74 -0.79 -30.32
C CYS A 290 10.21 -1.09 -31.74
N VAL A 291 10.10 -2.36 -32.15
CA VAL A 291 10.45 -2.82 -33.51
C VAL A 291 9.27 -2.67 -34.49
N GLN A 292 8.07 -2.43 -33.98
CA GLN A 292 6.82 -2.29 -34.75
C GLN A 292 6.36 -0.83 -34.88
N PHE A 293 7.25 0.14 -34.64
CA PHE A 293 6.94 1.57 -34.68
C PHE A 293 6.45 2.09 -36.05
N HIS A 294 6.69 1.35 -37.14
CA HIS A 294 6.11 1.62 -38.47
C HIS A 294 4.84 0.82 -38.79
N ASP A 295 4.52 -0.19 -37.99
CA ASP A 295 3.25 -0.88 -38.13
C ASP A 295 2.14 0.06 -37.66
N LYS A 296 1.36 0.54 -38.63
CA LYS A 296 0.29 1.51 -38.39
C LYS A 296 -0.71 1.00 -37.34
N LYS A 297 -1.06 -0.29 -37.40
CA LYS A 297 -2.02 -0.90 -36.48
C LYS A 297 -1.45 -0.96 -35.06
N HIS A 298 -0.20 -1.40 -34.92
CA HIS A 298 0.50 -1.40 -33.63
C HIS A 298 0.59 0.01 -33.04
N PHE A 299 1.05 0.98 -33.84
CA PHE A 299 1.26 2.36 -33.38
C PHE A 299 -0.06 3.08 -33.03
N GLU A 300 -1.15 2.80 -33.74
CA GLU A 300 -2.48 3.34 -33.42
C GLU A 300 -3.06 2.71 -32.15
N ASN A 301 -2.82 1.42 -31.91
CA ASN A 301 -3.41 0.66 -30.80
C ASN A 301 -2.56 0.66 -29.51
N THR A 302 -1.31 1.10 -29.55
CA THR A 302 -0.42 1.18 -28.39
C THR A 302 0.02 2.60 -28.08
N ILE A 303 0.41 2.84 -26.83
CA ILE A 303 1.01 4.10 -26.39
C ILE A 303 2.51 3.94 -26.36
N HIS A 304 3.20 4.93 -26.90
CA HIS A 304 4.64 5.11 -26.82
C HIS A 304 4.93 6.46 -26.16
N SER A 305 6.03 6.54 -25.41
CA SER A 305 6.50 7.79 -24.80
C SER A 305 7.17 8.71 -25.83
N PHE A 306 7.66 8.11 -26.92
CA PHE A 306 8.37 8.82 -27.97
C PHE A 306 7.42 9.38 -29.05
N ARG A 307 7.89 10.42 -29.76
CA ARG A 307 7.12 11.13 -30.81
C ARG A 307 6.84 10.25 -32.03
N ILE A 308 5.91 10.65 -32.88
CA ILE A 308 5.63 9.90 -34.11
C ILE A 308 6.90 9.84 -35.00
N PRO A 309 7.26 8.66 -35.54
CA PRO A 309 8.35 8.57 -36.52
C PRO A 309 7.97 9.25 -37.84
N CYS A 310 8.93 9.88 -38.49
CA CYS A 310 8.74 10.29 -39.87
C CYS A 310 8.72 9.04 -40.77
N SER A 311 8.10 9.13 -41.94
CA SER A 311 7.94 7.98 -42.85
C SER A 311 9.26 7.37 -43.36
N PHE A 312 10.38 8.06 -43.16
CA PHE A 312 11.70 7.64 -43.62
C PHE A 312 12.66 7.26 -42.49
N THR A 313 12.28 7.44 -41.22
CA THR A 313 12.95 6.78 -40.09
C THR A 313 12.88 5.25 -40.31
N PRO A 314 13.85 4.43 -39.85
CA PRO A 314 15.10 4.79 -39.21
C PRO A 314 16.26 5.10 -40.17
N TYR A 315 16.24 4.64 -41.42
CA TYR A 315 17.44 4.62 -42.28
C TYR A 315 17.41 5.58 -43.50
N ASN A 316 16.24 6.06 -43.90
CA ASN A 316 16.07 6.83 -45.15
C ASN A 316 15.76 8.31 -44.92
N CYS A 317 15.72 8.77 -43.67
CA CYS A 317 15.44 10.17 -43.37
C CYS A 317 16.70 11.01 -43.60
N SER A 318 16.80 11.68 -44.75
CA SER A 318 17.92 12.56 -45.10
C SER A 318 18.18 13.64 -44.06
N ILE A 319 17.12 14.17 -43.44
CA ILE A 319 17.22 15.19 -42.39
C ILE A 319 17.84 14.61 -41.11
N ASN A 320 17.49 13.38 -40.74
CA ASN A 320 18.10 12.71 -39.60
C ASN A 320 19.57 12.34 -39.88
N VAL A 321 19.88 11.95 -41.11
CA VAL A 321 21.27 11.73 -41.56
C VAL A 321 22.08 13.02 -41.43
N GLU A 322 21.56 14.14 -41.93
CA GLU A 322 22.20 15.45 -41.82
C GLU A 322 22.41 15.86 -40.35
N TYR A 323 21.42 15.62 -39.49
CA TYR A 323 21.52 15.87 -38.06
C TYR A 323 22.63 15.05 -37.39
N ILE A 324 22.64 13.73 -37.62
CA ILE A 324 23.63 12.80 -37.06
C ILE A 324 25.05 13.13 -37.57
N GLN A 325 25.18 13.48 -38.86
CA GLN A 325 26.46 13.83 -39.47
C GLN A 325 27.03 15.15 -38.97
N ASN A 326 26.19 16.11 -38.59
CA ASN A 326 26.67 17.44 -38.18
C ASN A 326 27.11 17.52 -36.72
N GLY A 327 26.69 16.59 -35.84
CA GLY A 327 27.34 16.19 -34.57
C GLY A 327 27.64 17.26 -33.49
N ASN A 328 27.59 18.56 -33.79
CA ASN A 328 27.96 19.68 -32.94
C ASN A 328 27.37 21.01 -33.49
N ILE A 329 26.11 21.24 -33.13
CA ILE A 329 25.32 22.46 -32.78
C ILE A 329 25.64 23.84 -33.42
N SER A 330 26.79 24.12 -33.99
CA SER A 330 27.14 25.51 -34.35
C SER A 330 26.42 26.08 -35.59
N LYS A 331 25.88 25.24 -36.51
CA LYS A 331 25.06 25.67 -37.67
C LYS A 331 24.11 24.57 -38.16
N ILE A 332 23.09 24.22 -37.37
CA ILE A 332 21.99 23.39 -37.88
C ILE A 332 20.99 24.30 -38.59
N LEU A 333 20.56 23.91 -39.80
CA LEU A 333 19.52 24.65 -40.52
C LEU A 333 18.20 24.60 -39.74
N PRO A 334 17.41 25.69 -39.67
CA PRO A 334 16.15 25.71 -38.93
C PRO A 334 15.15 24.62 -39.35
N GLU A 335 15.21 24.18 -40.61
CA GLU A 335 14.37 23.09 -41.13
C GLU A 335 14.72 21.73 -40.51
N VAL A 336 16.00 21.46 -40.32
CA VAL A 336 16.51 20.23 -39.69
C VAL A 336 16.13 20.21 -38.22
N GLU A 337 16.34 21.33 -37.52
CA GLU A 337 15.95 21.48 -36.12
C GLU A 337 14.44 21.27 -35.92
N ASN A 338 13.61 21.92 -36.73
CA ASN A 338 12.16 21.76 -36.66
C ASN A 338 11.71 20.32 -36.93
N HIS A 339 12.37 19.60 -37.86
CA HIS A 339 12.08 18.19 -38.09
C HIS A 339 12.42 17.33 -36.88
N CYS A 340 13.61 17.53 -36.29
CA CYS A 340 14.09 16.82 -35.11
C CYS A 340 13.25 17.10 -33.86
N LEU A 341 12.65 18.29 -33.77
CA LEU A 341 11.67 18.62 -32.71
C LEU A 341 10.30 17.98 -32.99
N LYS A 342 9.93 17.73 -34.24
CA LYS A 342 8.59 17.20 -34.56
C LYS A 342 8.53 15.67 -34.55
N TYR A 343 9.59 15.00 -34.99
CA TYR A 343 9.59 13.57 -35.29
C TYR A 343 10.62 12.79 -34.48
N LEU A 344 10.37 11.49 -34.36
CA LEU A 344 11.30 10.54 -33.76
C LEU A 344 12.63 10.47 -34.52
N LEU A 345 13.73 10.61 -33.78
CA LEU A 345 15.10 10.41 -34.21
C LEU A 345 15.58 9.01 -33.86
N VAL A 346 16.63 8.56 -34.53
CA VAL A 346 17.28 7.31 -34.16
C VAL A 346 18.48 7.63 -33.28
N CYS A 347 18.54 7.05 -32.10
CA CYS A 347 19.70 7.16 -31.24
C CYS A 347 20.90 6.47 -31.90
N SER A 348 21.99 7.21 -32.08
CA SER A 348 23.21 6.67 -32.70
C SER A 348 23.86 5.53 -31.92
N SER A 349 23.65 5.48 -30.60
CA SER A 349 24.13 4.40 -29.72
C SER A 349 23.13 3.27 -29.54
N GLY A 350 21.93 3.35 -30.16
CA GLY A 350 20.89 2.34 -30.05
C GLY A 350 20.67 1.85 -28.62
N ARG A 351 20.60 0.53 -28.42
CA ARG A 351 20.37 -0.07 -27.09
C ARG A 351 21.47 0.24 -26.06
N GLN A 352 22.65 0.65 -26.52
CA GLN A 352 23.78 0.98 -25.65
C GLN A 352 23.84 2.45 -25.24
N CYS A 353 22.82 3.23 -25.61
CA CYS A 353 22.72 4.63 -25.22
C CYS A 353 22.80 4.80 -23.70
N LYS A 354 23.68 5.71 -23.27
CA LYS A 354 23.86 6.09 -21.86
C LYS A 354 23.21 7.45 -21.54
N ASN A 355 22.56 8.09 -22.51
CA ASN A 355 21.88 9.36 -22.29
C ASN A 355 20.64 9.13 -21.41
N LYS A 356 20.54 9.89 -20.31
CA LYS A 356 19.46 9.82 -19.34
C LYS A 356 18.60 11.09 -19.29
N GLU A 357 18.85 12.05 -20.17
CA GLU A 357 18.05 13.27 -20.27
C GLU A 357 16.60 12.92 -20.63
N GLU A 358 15.64 13.51 -19.92
CA GLU A 358 14.22 13.19 -20.08
C GLU A 358 13.73 13.48 -21.52
N GLY A 359 14.15 14.61 -22.08
CA GLY A 359 13.85 14.97 -23.47
C GLY A 359 14.45 14.02 -24.52
N HIS A 360 15.54 13.30 -24.19
CA HIS A 360 16.15 12.32 -25.11
C HIS A 360 15.21 11.14 -25.36
N PHE A 361 14.47 10.68 -24.35
CA PHE A 361 13.54 9.56 -24.49
C PHE A 361 12.28 9.95 -25.27
N GLU A 362 11.85 11.20 -25.23
CA GLU A 362 10.70 11.63 -26.05
C GLU A 362 11.04 11.67 -27.55
N THR A 363 12.30 11.90 -27.90
CA THR A 363 12.70 12.14 -29.28
C THR A 363 13.51 11.00 -29.90
N SER A 364 13.90 9.97 -29.15
CA SER A 364 14.87 8.98 -29.64
C SER A 364 14.39 7.53 -29.56
N LEU A 365 14.41 6.86 -30.71
CA LEU A 365 14.30 5.42 -30.88
C LEU A 365 15.67 4.76 -30.69
N HIS A 366 15.73 3.76 -29.82
CA HIS A 366 16.91 2.94 -29.56
C HIS A 366 16.77 1.61 -30.30
N ILE A 367 17.37 1.51 -31.49
CA ILE A 367 17.33 0.27 -32.27
C ILE A 367 17.92 -0.88 -31.44
N ALA A 368 17.11 -1.91 -31.23
CA ALA A 368 17.48 -3.07 -30.43
C ALA A 368 18.25 -4.08 -31.28
N ARG A 369 19.58 -3.94 -31.34
CA ARG A 369 20.48 -4.97 -31.86
C ARG A 369 20.95 -5.91 -30.76
N LYS A 370 21.38 -7.11 -31.15
CA LYS A 370 21.93 -8.09 -30.20
C LYS A 370 23.35 -7.65 -29.80
N PRO A 371 23.75 -7.72 -28.52
CA PRO A 371 25.15 -7.51 -28.18
C PRO A 371 26.05 -8.53 -28.88
N CYS A 372 27.20 -8.10 -29.40
CA CYS A 372 28.19 -9.03 -29.95
C CYS A 372 28.72 -9.94 -28.83
N SER A 373 28.76 -11.25 -29.05
CA SER A 373 29.26 -12.24 -28.08
C SER A 373 30.75 -12.03 -27.73
N ALA A 374 31.53 -11.52 -28.68
CA ALA A 374 32.95 -11.22 -28.48
C ALA A 374 33.20 -9.84 -27.84
N SER A 375 32.17 -8.98 -27.77
CA SER A 375 32.27 -7.60 -27.23
C SER A 375 33.52 -6.88 -27.75
N ASP A 376 34.33 -6.30 -26.86
CA ASP A 376 35.57 -5.57 -27.17
C ASP A 376 36.67 -6.43 -27.82
N LYS A 377 36.53 -7.76 -27.85
CA LYS A 377 37.48 -8.70 -28.49
C LYS A 377 37.03 -9.15 -29.87
N CYS A 378 35.95 -8.57 -30.41
CA CYS A 378 35.51 -8.89 -31.75
C CYS A 378 36.60 -8.54 -32.79
N SER A 379 36.75 -9.35 -33.83
CA SER A 379 37.65 -9.08 -34.96
C SER A 379 36.90 -8.68 -36.23
N GLN A 380 35.57 -8.69 -36.20
CA GLN A 380 34.69 -8.46 -37.35
C GLN A 380 34.26 -6.98 -37.46
N PHE A 381 35.19 -6.05 -37.23
CA PHE A 381 34.89 -4.60 -37.28
C PHE A 381 34.82 -4.04 -38.71
N THR A 382 35.26 -4.80 -39.70
CA THR A 382 35.15 -4.44 -41.13
C THR A 382 34.00 -5.16 -41.83
N ASP A 383 33.28 -6.01 -41.10
CA ASP A 383 32.13 -6.75 -41.62
C ASP A 383 30.86 -5.92 -41.35
N GLU A 384 30.37 -5.30 -42.42
CA GLU A 384 29.20 -4.42 -42.39
C GLU A 384 27.94 -5.16 -41.95
N GLU A 385 27.75 -6.40 -42.40
CA GLU A 385 26.58 -7.22 -42.05
C GLU A 385 26.60 -7.60 -40.56
N HIS A 386 27.79 -7.89 -40.03
CA HIS A 386 27.99 -8.10 -38.59
C HIS A 386 27.67 -6.84 -37.78
N LEU A 387 28.18 -5.68 -38.18
CA LEU A 387 27.94 -4.42 -37.46
C LEU A 387 26.49 -3.93 -37.55
N GLU A 388 25.76 -4.28 -38.61
CA GLU A 388 24.31 -4.04 -38.72
C GLU A 388 23.48 -4.98 -37.84
N SER A 389 24.01 -6.15 -37.51
CA SER A 389 23.33 -7.18 -36.70
C SER A 389 23.64 -7.07 -35.21
N PHE A 390 24.83 -6.59 -34.84
CA PHE A 390 25.32 -6.61 -33.46
C PHE A 390 25.80 -5.26 -32.92
N SER A 391 25.45 -4.94 -31.67
CA SER A 391 25.95 -3.77 -30.95
C SER A 391 27.28 -4.05 -30.24
N HIS A 392 28.14 -3.02 -30.17
CA HIS A 392 29.46 -3.06 -29.51
C HIS A 392 29.69 -1.85 -28.60
N PRO A 393 30.20 -2.01 -27.36
CA PRO A 393 30.25 -0.97 -26.32
C PRO A 393 30.77 0.42 -26.70
N ASN A 394 31.62 0.50 -27.73
CA ASN A 394 32.30 1.73 -28.16
C ASN A 394 32.09 2.05 -29.65
N ILE A 395 31.11 1.41 -30.29
CA ILE A 395 30.78 1.63 -31.70
C ILE A 395 29.33 2.11 -31.78
N ARG A 396 29.07 3.12 -32.61
CA ARG A 396 27.71 3.59 -32.86
C ARG A 396 26.93 2.51 -33.61
N ASP A 397 25.73 2.18 -33.14
CA ASP A 397 24.78 1.35 -33.88
C ASP A 397 24.37 2.06 -35.18
N ILE A 398 24.19 3.38 -35.15
CA ILE A 398 24.03 4.19 -36.37
C ILE A 398 25.33 4.90 -36.70
N ARG A 399 26.03 4.35 -37.69
CA ARG A 399 27.32 4.83 -38.18
C ARG A 399 27.15 6.10 -39.03
N LEU A 400 28.21 6.90 -39.08
CA LEU A 400 28.26 8.05 -39.96
C LEU A 400 28.47 7.59 -41.39
N PHE A 401 27.76 8.21 -42.33
CA PHE A 401 28.02 7.98 -43.75
C PHE A 401 29.36 8.62 -44.14
N CYS A 402 30.12 7.90 -44.97
CA CYS A 402 31.34 8.38 -45.59
C CYS A 402 31.07 9.70 -46.33
N ARG A 403 31.90 10.72 -46.08
CA ARG A 403 31.82 12.03 -46.77
C ARG A 403 32.64 12.06 -48.06
N GLU A 404 33.53 11.10 -48.24
CA GLU A 404 34.40 11.00 -49.41
C GLU A 404 33.75 10.13 -50.51
N PRO A 405 33.81 10.55 -51.78
CA PRO A 405 33.44 9.67 -52.88
C PRO A 405 34.29 8.39 -52.87
N ARG A 406 33.70 7.25 -53.26
CA ARG A 406 34.41 5.98 -53.54
C ARG A 406 35.01 5.21 -52.35
N PHE A 407 34.47 5.37 -51.15
CA PHE A 407 34.83 4.55 -49.97
C PHE A 407 36.30 4.70 -49.53
N GLU A 408 36.92 5.88 -49.72
CA GLU A 408 38.30 6.14 -49.29
C GLU A 408 38.43 6.53 -47.79
N CYS A 409 37.42 6.24 -46.96
CA CYS A 409 37.36 6.67 -45.55
C CYS A 409 37.83 5.64 -44.52
#